data_AF-A0A1N6R6Q8-F1
#
_entry.id   AF-A0A1N6R6Q8-F1
#
_cell.length_a   1.000
_cell.length_b   1.000
_cell.length_c   1.000
_cell.angle_alpha   90.00
_cell.angle_beta   90.00
_cell.angle_gamma   90.00
#
_symmetry.space_group_name_H-M   'P 1'
#
loop_
_entity.id
_entity.type
_entity.pdbx_description
1 polymer ?
#
loop_
_entity_poly.entity_id
_entity_poly.type
_entity_poly.pdbx_seq_one_letter_code
_entity_poly.pdbx_strand_id
1 'polypeptide(L)'
;MFTTDTWLKIVCSMMINAVIFGVGAILVLSIPALAAHAKVLLPLVVIAAFAAAPFFALVVAPRMRLRNWGRKDWKRGDTISG
;
A
#
# COMPACT_ATOMS: atom_id res chain seq x y z
N MET A 1 12.50 21.42 4.15
CA MET A 1 11.20 20.99 4.69
C MET A 1 10.59 20.02 3.68
N PHE A 2 10.40 18.75 4.02
CA PHE A 2 9.72 17.82 3.11
C PHE A 2 8.29 18.31 2.88
N THR A 3 7.87 18.39 1.61
CA THR A 3 6.48 18.76 1.28
C THR A 3 5.53 17.69 1.84
N THR A 4 4.34 18.09 2.31
CA THR A 4 3.34 17.18 2.87
C THR A 4 2.99 16.04 1.89
N ASP A 5 2.99 16.33 0.59
CA ASP A 5 2.82 15.34 -0.49
C ASP A 5 3.90 14.25 -0.48
N THR A 6 5.15 14.62 -0.23
CA THR A 6 6.27 13.67 -0.16
C THR A 6 6.16 12.81 1.09
N TRP A 7 5.83 13.42 2.23
CA TRP A 7 5.63 12.68 3.48
C TRP A 7 4.50 11.66 3.38
N LEU A 8 3.37 12.06 2.78
CA LEU A 8 2.22 11.16 2.60
C LEU A 8 2.57 9.96 1.71
N LYS A 9 3.31 10.19 0.62
CA LYS A 9 3.78 9.14 -0.28
C LYS A 9 4.71 8.16 0.44
N ILE A 10 5.61 8.64 1.30
CA ILE A 10 6.55 7.80 2.06
C ILE A 10 5.79 6.93 3.07
N VAL A 11 4.90 7.50 3.87
CA VAL A 11 4.16 6.72 4.87
C VAL A 11 3.22 5.72 4.18
N CYS A 12 2.56 6.16 3.10
CA CYS A 12 1.68 5.30 2.32
C CYS A 12 2.45 4.15 1.67
N SER A 13 3.64 4.38 1.13
CA SER A 13 4.46 3.32 0.52
C SER A 13 4.91 2.28 1.56
N MET A 14 5.24 2.68 2.79
CA MET A 14 5.57 1.74 3.86
C MET A 14 4.40 0.80 4.18
N MET A 15 3.18 1.32 4.26
CA MET A 15 1.98 0.50 4.50
C MET A 15 1.67 -0.41 3.31
N ILE A 16 1.73 0.10 2.09
CA ILE A 16 1.48 -0.69 0.88
C ILE A 16 2.53 -1.81 0.75
N ASN A 17 3.80 -1.52 1.04
CA ASN A 17 4.86 -2.53 1.05
C ASN A 17 4.51 -3.71 1.96
N ALA A 18 4.03 -3.44 3.18
CA ALA A 18 3.64 -4.48 4.14
C ALA A 18 2.45 -5.33 3.62
N VAL A 19 1.46 -4.70 2.99
CA VAL A 19 0.30 -5.41 2.42
C VAL A 19 0.71 -6.30 1.24
N ILE A 20 1.52 -5.78 0.31
CA ILE A 20 2.01 -6.56 -0.84
C ILE A 20 2.86 -7.74 -0.36
N PHE A 21 3.75 -7.50 0.61
CA PHE A 21 4.53 -8.57 1.23
C PHE A 21 3.63 -9.63 1.87
N GLY A 22 2.62 -9.22 2.65
CA GLY A 22 1.69 -10.15 3.30
C GLY A 22 0.95 -11.03 2.30
N VAL A 23 0.39 -10.44 1.24
CA VAL A 23 -0.29 -11.20 0.16
C VAL A 23 0.68 -12.15 -0.54
N GLY A 24 1.89 -11.69 -0.86
CA GLY A 24 2.92 -12.52 -1.48
C GLY A 24 3.39 -13.68 -0.59
N ALA A 25 3.56 -13.43 0.71
CA ALA A 25 3.91 -14.46 1.68
C ALA A 25 2.80 -15.50 1.82
N ILE A 26 1.53 -15.08 1.89
CA ILE A 26 0.38 -15.98 1.91
C ILE A 26 0.38 -16.86 0.65
N LEU A 27 0.59 -16.29 -0.54
CA LEU A 27 0.66 -17.06 -1.79
C LEU A 27 1.78 -18.11 -1.77
N VAL A 28 2.99 -17.72 -1.34
CA VAL A 28 4.15 -18.63 -1.30
C VAL A 28 3.94 -19.76 -0.29
N LEU A 29 3.37 -19.46 0.87
CA LEU A 29 3.23 -20.44 1.95
C LEU A 29 1.98 -21.31 1.82
N SER A 30 0.92 -20.84 1.13
CA SER A 30 -0.32 -21.61 0.97
C SER A 30 -0.21 -22.71 -0.09
N ILE A 31 0.74 -22.59 -1.03
CA ILE A 31 0.93 -23.57 -2.11
C ILE A 31 2.13 -24.46 -1.79
N PRO A 32 1.96 -25.78 -1.56
CA PRO A 32 3.03 -26.67 -1.12
C PRO A 32 4.25 -26.68 -2.06
N ALA A 33 4.03 -26.59 -3.37
CA ALA A 33 5.09 -26.51 -4.37
C ALA A 33 5.95 -25.23 -4.27
N LEU A 34 5.35 -24.10 -3.86
CA LEU A 34 6.07 -22.85 -3.63
C LEU A 34 6.73 -22.84 -2.25
N ALA A 35 6.08 -23.43 -1.25
CA ALA A 35 6.60 -23.49 0.11
C ALA A 35 7.95 -24.22 0.18
N ALA A 36 8.18 -25.23 -0.66
CA ALA A 36 9.48 -25.90 -0.80
C ALA A 36 10.62 -24.93 -1.19
N HIS A 37 10.30 -23.85 -1.91
CA HIS A 37 11.23 -22.81 -2.35
C HIS A 37 11.11 -21.51 -1.54
N ALA A 38 10.41 -21.52 -0.39
CA ALA A 38 10.16 -20.32 0.41
C ALA A 38 11.43 -19.56 0.79
N LYS A 39 12.55 -20.26 1.00
CA LYS A 39 13.87 -19.65 1.29
C LYS A 39 14.34 -18.67 0.21
N VAL A 40 13.96 -18.91 -1.05
CA VAL A 40 14.32 -18.06 -2.20
C VAL A 40 13.16 -17.13 -2.56
N LEU A 41 11.93 -17.65 -2.53
CA LEU A 41 10.74 -16.89 -2.93
C LEU A 41 10.40 -15.78 -1.95
N LEU A 42 10.56 -15.96 -0.63
CA LEU A 42 10.25 -14.89 0.33
C LEU A 42 11.15 -13.66 0.18
N PRO A 43 12.49 -13.78 0.09
CA PRO A 43 13.34 -12.64 -0.26
C PRO A 43 12.97 -11.98 -1.58
N LEU A 44 12.58 -12.78 -2.59
CA LEU A 44 12.13 -12.25 -3.88
C LEU A 44 10.83 -11.45 -3.75
N VAL A 45 9.88 -11.92 -2.95
CA VAL A 45 8.65 -11.18 -2.62
C VAL A 45 8.96 -9.87 -1.91
N VAL A 46 9.94 -9.85 -0.99
CA VAL A 46 10.37 -8.61 -0.32
C VAL A 46 10.91 -7.59 -1.31
N ILE A 47 11.80 -8.01 -2.22
CA ILE A 47 12.36 -7.12 -3.25
C ILE A 47 11.25 -6.61 -4.17
N ALA A 48 10.34 -7.50 -4.60
CA ALA A 48 9.21 -7.13 -5.44
C ALA A 48 8.26 -6.14 -4.73
N ALA A 49 7.95 -6.37 -3.45
CA ALA A 49 7.11 -5.49 -2.65
C ALA A 49 7.76 -4.11 -2.49
N PHE A 50 9.05 -4.07 -2.18
CA PHE A 50 9.78 -2.81 -2.00
C PHE A 50 9.88 -2.01 -3.30
N ALA A 51 10.06 -2.69 -4.44
CA ALA A 51 10.04 -2.06 -5.74
C ALA A 51 8.64 -1.56 -6.12
N ALA A 52 7.59 -2.35 -5.88
CA ALA A 52 6.22 -2.02 -6.30
C ALA A 52 5.56 -0.95 -5.43
N ALA A 53 5.80 -0.96 -4.12
CA ALA A 53 5.17 -0.09 -3.14
C ALA A 53 5.22 1.42 -3.46
N PRO A 54 6.37 2.03 -3.84
CA PRO A 54 6.40 3.45 -4.19
C PRO A 54 5.52 3.77 -5.40
N PHE A 55 5.45 2.90 -6.40
CA PHE A 55 4.60 3.13 -7.58
C PHE A 55 3.12 3.15 -7.22
N PHE A 56 2.66 2.24 -6.36
CA PHE A 56 1.29 2.25 -5.86
C PHE A 56 1.01 3.50 -5.00
N ALA A 57 1.97 3.91 -4.16
CA ALA A 57 1.82 5.10 -3.33
C ALA A 57 1.65 6.39 -4.15
N LEU A 58 2.21 6.48 -5.36
CA LEU A 58 2.00 7.63 -6.26
C LEU A 58 0.54 7.79 -6.66
N VAL A 59 -0.21 6.70 -6.78
CA VAL A 59 -1.63 6.70 -7.18
C VAL A 59 -2.54 6.85 -5.96
N VAL A 60 -2.19 6.21 -4.84
CA VAL A 60 -3.01 6.20 -3.62
C VAL A 60 -2.87 7.49 -2.83
N ALA A 61 -1.64 8.00 -2.61
CA ALA A 61 -1.41 9.16 -1.75
C ALA A 61 -2.16 10.44 -2.18
N PRO A 62 -2.25 10.81 -3.48
CA PRO A 62 -3.03 11.98 -3.89
C PRO A 62 -4.52 11.87 -3.58
N ARG A 63 -5.08 10.65 -3.58
CA ARG A 63 -6.50 10.40 -3.30
C ARG A 63 -6.86 10.57 -1.83
N MET A 64 -5.88 10.48 -0.93
CA MET A 64 -6.07 10.70 0.51
C MET A 64 -6.17 12.18 0.88
N ARG A 65 -5.95 13.09 -0.08
CA ARG A 65 -6.01 14.53 0.17
C ARG A 65 -7.46 15.00 0.21
N LEU A 66 -7.81 15.73 1.26
CA LEU A 66 -9.08 16.47 1.37
C LEU A 66 -9.37 17.37 0.17
N ARG A 67 -8.32 17.90 -0.49
CA ARG A 67 -8.48 18.72 -1.71
C ARG A 67 -9.00 17.93 -2.92
N ASN A 68 -8.81 16.61 -2.93
CA ASN A 68 -9.31 15.72 -3.99
C ASN A 68 -10.76 15.28 -3.78
N TRP A 69 -11.33 15.50 -2.58
CA TRP A 69 -12.74 15.24 -2.29
C TRP A 69 -13.49 16.57 -2.27
N GLY A 70 -14.54 16.70 -3.08
CA GLY A 70 -15.33 17.92 -3.11
C GLY A 70 -16.02 18.15 -1.75
N ARG A 71 -16.34 19.41 -1.42
CA ARG A 71 -17.16 19.74 -0.22
C ARG A 71 -18.44 18.92 -0.11
N LYS A 72 -19.02 18.49 -1.25
CA LYS A 72 -20.20 17.62 -1.30
C LYS A 72 -19.94 16.21 -0.77
N ASP A 73 -18.83 15.59 -1.18
CA ASP A 73 -18.49 14.22 -0.77
C ASP A 73 -18.11 14.16 0.71
N TRP A 74 -17.43 15.20 1.21
CA TRP A 74 -17.13 15.31 2.63
C TRP A 74 -18.39 15.52 3.49
N LYS A 75 -19.29 16.44 3.11
CA LYS A 75 -20.57 16.63 3.81
C LYS A 75 -21.43 15.37 3.82
N ARG A 76 -21.40 14.58 2.74
CA ARG A 76 -22.13 13.30 2.66
C ARG A 76 -21.55 12.24 3.59
N GLY A 77 -20.24 12.25 3.85
CA GLY A 77 -19.63 11.39 4.88
C GLY A 77 -20.04 11.80 6.29
N ASP A 78 -20.07 13.11 6.56
CA ASP A 78 -20.40 13.69 7.86
C ASP A 78 -21.86 13.41 8.27
N THR A 79 -22.79 13.35 7.30
CA THR A 79 -24.19 12.97 7.55
C THR A 79 -24.40 11.50 7.94
N ILE A 80 -23.41 10.63 7.75
CA ILE A 80 -23.48 9.20 8.13
C ILE A 80 -22.86 8.98 9.52
N SER A 81 -21.97 9.88 9.95
CA SER A 81 -21.30 9.83 11.26
C SER A 81 -22.01 10.68 12.33
N GLY A 82 -23.18 11.24 12.02
CA GLY A 82 -24.04 11.99 12.94
C GLY A 82 -24.76 11.12 13.95
#